data_AF-A0AAW4KSN0-F1
#
_entry.id   AF-A0AAW4KSN0-F1
#
_cell.length_a   1.000
_cell.length_b   1.000
_cell.length_c   1.000
_cell.angle_alpha   90.00
_cell.angle_beta   90.00
_cell.angle_gamma   90.00
#
_symmetry.space_group_name_H-M   'P 1'
#
loop_
_entity.id
_entity.type
_entity.pdbx_description
1 polymer ?
#
loop_
_entity_poly.entity_id
_entity_poly.type
_entity_poly.pdbx_seq_one_letter_code
_entity_poly.pdbx_strand_id
1 'polypeptide(L)'
;KLEDPAAIEAAAERYYRYFPDSANYHKAHDFDFWVLKPVRHRYIGGFGAIHWVDQLTLANPFAGKAERSMIEHMNSDHTKAIAHYVELGGLPTTEPAQLAG
;
A
#
# COMPACT_ATOMS: atom_id res chain seq x y z
N LYS A 1 -11.66 -9.11 12.17
CA LYS A 1 -12.41 -8.35 11.15
C LYS A 1 -12.49 -6.91 11.61
N LEU A 2 -12.44 -5.95 10.70
CA LEU A 2 -12.81 -4.57 11.02
C LEU A 2 -14.33 -4.48 11.12
N GLU A 3 -14.81 -3.89 12.22
CA GLU A 3 -16.25 -3.71 12.48
C GLU A 3 -16.64 -2.23 12.50
N ASP A 4 -15.70 -1.36 12.84
CA ASP A 4 -15.90 0.09 12.80
C ASP A 4 -16.04 0.58 11.34
N PRO A 5 -17.17 1.22 10.97
CA PRO A 5 -17.39 1.72 9.61
C PRO A 5 -16.31 2.70 9.15
N ALA A 6 -15.78 3.55 10.04
CA ALA A 6 -14.75 4.51 9.67
C ALA A 6 -13.41 3.81 9.35
N ALA A 7 -13.04 2.81 10.14
CA ALA A 7 -11.88 1.97 9.87
C ALA A 7 -12.03 1.15 8.57
N ILE A 8 -13.24 0.64 8.28
CA ILE A 8 -13.53 -0.07 7.03
C ILE A 8 -13.34 0.86 5.83
N GLU A 9 -13.91 2.07 5.87
CA GLU A 9 -13.78 3.02 4.77
C GLU A 9 -12.33 3.44 4.56
N ALA A 10 -11.59 3.75 5.63
CA ALA A 10 -10.17 4.08 5.53
C ALA A 10 -9.32 2.92 4.97
N ALA A 11 -9.63 1.68 5.37
CA ALA A 11 -8.99 0.48 4.82
C ALA A 11 -9.32 0.29 3.35
N ALA A 12 -10.60 0.43 2.96
CA ALA A 12 -11.06 0.29 1.58
C ALA A 12 -10.41 1.33 0.66
N GLU A 13 -10.46 2.61 1.03
CA GLU A 13 -9.86 3.70 0.25
C GLU A 13 -8.38 3.47 -0.02
N ARG A 14 -7.63 2.99 0.99
CA ARG A 14 -6.20 2.74 0.83
C ARG A 14 -5.94 1.44 0.07
N TYR A 15 -6.60 0.35 0.45
CA TYR A 15 -6.41 -0.97 -0.15
C TYR A 15 -6.74 -0.96 -1.65
N TYR A 16 -7.80 -0.29 -2.07
CA TYR A 16 -8.18 -0.23 -3.49
C TYR A 16 -7.27 0.63 -4.36
N ARG A 17 -6.45 1.52 -3.79
CA ARG A 17 -5.35 2.15 -4.57
C ARG A 17 -4.26 1.14 -4.93
N TYR A 18 -3.97 0.19 -4.05
CA TYR A 18 -3.00 -0.88 -4.30
C TYR A 18 -3.57 -2.03 -5.12
N PHE A 19 -4.88 -2.30 -4.99
CA PHE A 19 -5.57 -3.39 -5.68
C PHE A 19 -6.86 -2.87 -6.36
N PRO A 20 -6.74 -2.11 -7.46
CA PRO A 20 -7.91 -1.50 -8.13
C PRO A 20 -8.98 -2.52 -8.56
N ASP A 21 -8.56 -3.71 -9.01
CA ASP A 21 -9.48 -4.77 -9.48
C ASP A 21 -10.36 -5.35 -8.36
N SER A 22 -10.00 -5.12 -7.09
CA SER A 22 -10.77 -5.55 -5.93
C SER A 22 -11.83 -4.53 -5.49
N ALA A 23 -11.97 -3.42 -6.21
CA ALA A 23 -12.88 -2.33 -5.84
C ALA A 23 -14.30 -2.83 -5.55
N ASN A 24 -14.89 -2.34 -4.45
CA ASN A 24 -16.23 -2.66 -3.98
C ASN A 24 -16.48 -4.13 -3.58
N TYR A 25 -15.47 -4.99 -3.52
CA TYR A 25 -15.68 -6.39 -3.10
C TYR A 25 -16.28 -6.47 -1.68
N HIS A 26 -15.93 -5.56 -0.77
CA HIS A 26 -16.50 -5.54 0.59
C HIS A 26 -17.97 -5.07 0.65
N LYS A 27 -18.51 -4.52 -0.45
CA LYS A 27 -19.91 -4.07 -0.56
C LYS A 27 -20.75 -5.02 -1.40
N ALA A 28 -20.18 -5.57 -2.48
CA ALA A 28 -20.87 -6.39 -3.46
C ALA A 28 -20.70 -7.91 -3.22
N HIS A 29 -19.68 -8.32 -2.48
CA HIS A 29 -19.32 -9.71 -2.22
C HIS A 29 -19.03 -9.95 -0.73
N ASP A 30 -18.86 -11.22 -0.35
CA ASP A 30 -18.63 -11.64 1.04
C ASP A 30 -17.14 -11.49 1.44
N PHE A 31 -16.63 -10.26 1.38
CA PHE A 31 -15.26 -9.92 1.74
C PHE A 31 -15.20 -8.92 2.89
N ASP A 32 -14.26 -9.17 3.80
CA ASP A 32 -14.02 -8.36 4.98
C ASP A 32 -12.57 -7.89 5.05
N PHE A 33 -12.34 -6.71 5.60
CA PHE A 33 -11.00 -6.26 5.93
C PHE A 33 -10.53 -6.84 7.26
N TRP A 34 -9.28 -7.32 7.27
CA TRP A 34 -8.60 -7.85 8.45
C TRP A 34 -7.24 -7.20 8.57
N VAL A 35 -6.87 -6.82 9.81
CA VAL A 35 -5.54 -6.29 10.12
C VAL A 35 -4.79 -7.34 10.92
N LEU A 36 -3.64 -7.78 10.41
CA LEU A 36 -2.74 -8.64 11.15
C LEU A 36 -2.13 -7.81 12.30
N LYS A 37 -2.28 -8.29 13.54
CA LYS A 37 -1.59 -7.75 14.71
C LYS A 37 -0.30 -8.55 14.88
N PRO A 38 0.89 -8.01 14.50
CA PRO A 38 2.11 -8.81 14.55
C PRO A 38 2.44 -9.22 15.99
N VAL A 39 2.76 -10.50 16.17
CA VAL A 39 3.13 -11.06 17.49
C VAL A 39 4.63 -11.25 17.60
N ARG A 40 5.27 -11.70 16.52
CA ARG A 40 6.73 -11.87 16.39
C ARG A 40 7.13 -11.69 14.94
N HIS A 41 8.35 -11.22 14.71
CA HIS A 41 8.95 -11.15 13.39
C HIS A 41 10.20 -12.03 13.34
N ARG A 42 10.31 -12.81 12.27
CA ARG A 42 11.52 -13.55 11.96
C ARG A 42 12.01 -13.12 10.59
N TYR A 43 13.17 -12.47 10.57
CA TYR A 43 13.79 -12.00 9.35
C TYR A 43 14.91 -12.97 8.93
N ILE A 44 14.88 -13.39 7.66
CA ILE A 44 15.90 -14.24 7.03
C ILE A 44 16.46 -13.44 5.85
N GLY A 45 17.63 -12.83 6.05
CA GLY A 45 18.24 -11.90 5.09
C GLY A 45 19.16 -12.55 4.06
N GLY A 46 19.21 -13.87 4.00
CA GLY A 46 20.16 -14.64 3.21
C GLY A 46 21.00 -15.58 4.08
N PHE A 47 22.14 -16.02 3.57
CA PHE A 47 22.93 -17.06 4.22
C PHE A 47 23.45 -16.60 5.59
N GLY A 48 23.09 -17.34 6.65
CA GLY A 48 23.54 -17.08 8.02
C GLY A 48 22.90 -15.88 8.73
N ALA A 49 22.09 -15.06 8.05
CA ALA A 49 21.44 -13.88 8.64
C ALA A 49 20.00 -14.22 9.06
N ILE A 50 19.83 -14.72 10.29
CA ILE A 50 18.53 -15.12 10.84
C ILE A 50 18.32 -14.41 12.17
N HIS A 51 17.29 -13.56 12.23
CA HIS A 51 17.05 -12.69 13.38
C HIS A 51 15.59 -12.75 13.82
N TRP A 52 15.39 -12.77 15.14
CA TRP A 52 14.14 -12.31 15.74
C TRP A 52 14.19 -10.79 15.84
N VAL A 53 13.10 -10.12 15.48
CA VAL A 53 13.02 -8.65 15.49
C VAL A 53 11.77 -8.21 16.24
N ASP A 54 11.95 -7.37 17.25
CA ASP A 54 10.86 -6.94 18.14
C ASP A 54 10.15 -5.68 17.64
N GLN A 55 10.90 -4.70 17.12
CA GLN A 55 10.37 -3.40 16.69
C GLN A 55 10.54 -3.23 15.18
N LEU A 56 9.56 -3.68 14.41
CA LEU A 56 9.57 -3.59 12.94
C LEU A 56 8.47 -2.67 12.37
N THR A 57 7.51 -2.24 13.19
CA THR A 57 6.36 -1.48 12.71
C THR A 57 6.54 0.01 12.96
N LEU A 58 6.60 0.79 11.89
CA LEU A 58 6.51 2.25 11.93
C LEU A 58 5.18 2.68 11.31
N ALA A 59 4.49 3.61 11.96
CA ALA A 59 3.28 4.20 11.39
C ALA A 59 3.64 5.07 10.17
N ASN A 60 2.82 5.02 9.12
CA ASN A 60 2.92 5.95 8.01
C ASN A 60 2.18 7.26 8.39
N PRO A 61 2.88 8.39 8.60
CA PRO A 61 2.25 9.64 9.00
C PRO A 61 1.40 10.28 7.90
N PHE A 62 1.56 9.82 6.65
CA PHE A 62 0.81 10.34 5.51
C PHE A 62 -0.52 9.63 5.29
N ALA A 63 -0.69 8.41 5.83
CA ALA A 63 -1.84 7.56 5.54
C ALA A 63 -3.17 8.32 5.73
N GLY A 64 -4.04 8.22 4.73
CA GLY A 64 -5.32 8.93 4.69
C GLY A 64 -5.33 10.07 3.67
N LYS A 65 -5.87 11.24 4.05
CA LYS A 65 -6.11 12.35 3.11
C LYS A 65 -4.82 12.96 2.55
N ALA A 66 -3.76 13.03 3.34
CA ALA A 66 -2.48 13.59 2.90
C ALA A 66 -1.83 12.70 1.82
N GLU A 67 -1.69 11.39 2.09
CA GLU A 67 -1.22 10.39 1.13
C GLU A 67 -2.05 10.47 -0.17
N ARG A 68 -3.38 10.48 -0.06
CA ARG A 68 -4.28 10.58 -1.22
C ARG A 68 -4.01 11.82 -2.07
N SER A 69 -3.97 13.00 -1.45
CA SER A 69 -3.75 14.26 -2.17
C SER A 69 -2.39 14.31 -2.86
N MET A 70 -1.34 13.77 -2.24
CA MET A 70 0.00 13.70 -2.85
C MET A 70 0.01 12.77 -4.06
N ILE A 71 -0.64 11.60 -3.95
CA ILE A 71 -0.70 10.61 -5.03
C ILE A 71 -1.51 11.13 -6.22
N GLU A 72 -2.69 11.71 -5.96
CA GLU A 72 -3.56 12.26 -7.00
C GLU A 72 -2.83 13.37 -7.78
N HIS A 73 -2.14 14.27 -7.07
CA HIS A 73 -1.34 15.33 -7.68
C HIS A 73 -0.20 14.76 -8.54
N MET A 74 0.58 13.82 -8.01
CA MET A 74 1.69 13.21 -8.75
C MET A 74 1.22 12.45 -9.99
N ASN A 75 0.15 11.68 -9.87
CA ASN A 75 -0.41 10.91 -10.99
C ASN A 75 -1.04 11.81 -12.06
N SER A 76 -1.53 13.01 -11.70
CA SER A 76 -2.14 13.96 -12.64
C SER A 76 -1.11 14.85 -13.33
N ASP A 77 -0.20 15.43 -12.55
CA ASP A 77 0.65 16.54 -13.03
C ASP A 77 2.08 16.10 -13.34
N HIS A 78 2.54 14.96 -12.79
CA HIS A 78 3.95 14.55 -12.79
C HIS A 78 4.21 13.16 -13.40
N THR A 79 3.38 12.72 -14.34
CA THR A 79 3.55 11.43 -15.04
C THR A 79 4.92 11.27 -15.69
N LYS A 80 5.52 12.35 -16.19
CA LYS A 80 6.90 12.36 -16.72
C LYS A 80 7.94 12.05 -15.64
N ALA A 81 7.77 12.58 -14.43
CA ALA A 81 8.65 12.27 -13.31
C ALA A 81 8.51 10.81 -12.89
N ILE A 82 7.29 10.29 -12.85
CA ILE A 82 7.01 8.87 -12.56
C ILE A 82 7.69 7.96 -13.60
N ALA A 83 7.54 8.27 -14.89
CA ALA A 83 8.22 7.53 -15.95
C ALA A 83 9.76 7.55 -15.79
N HIS A 84 10.32 8.69 -15.37
CA HIS A 84 11.74 8.79 -15.08
C HIS A 84 12.16 7.96 -13.86
N TYR A 85 11.32 7.85 -12.81
CA TYR A 85 11.59 6.94 -11.69
C TYR A 85 11.60 5.47 -12.12
N VAL A 86 10.71 5.08 -13.03
CA VAL A 86 10.68 3.72 -13.60
C VAL A 86 11.98 3.42 -14.34
N GLU A 87 12.45 4.37 -15.17
CA GLU A 87 13.71 4.27 -15.89
C GLU A 87 14.91 4.15 -14.93
N LEU A 88 15.02 5.05 -13.96
CA LEU A 88 16.11 5.04 -12.96
C LEU A 88 16.10 3.76 -12.12
N GLY A 89 14.92 3.23 -11.81
CA GLY A 89 14.76 2.00 -11.05
C GLY A 89 14.99 0.71 -11.85
N GLY A 90 15.17 0.80 -13.17
CA GLY A 90 15.26 -0.37 -14.05
C GLY A 90 13.99 -1.21 -14.03
N LEU A 91 12.83 -0.57 -13.81
CA LEU A 91 11.53 -1.24 -13.68
C LEU A 91 10.88 -1.47 -15.05
N PRO A 92 9.91 -2.41 -15.16
CA PRO A 92 9.19 -2.66 -16.39
C PRO A 92 8.49 -1.40 -16.93
N THR A 93 8.61 -1.17 -18.24
CA THR A 93 8.00 -0.03 -18.94
C THR A 93 6.87 -0.46 -19.87
N THR A 94 6.29 -1.65 -19.64
CA THR A 94 5.24 -2.21 -20.51
C THR A 94 3.93 -1.44 -20.42
N GLU A 95 3.67 -0.80 -19.27
CA GLU A 95 2.50 0.04 -19.02
C GLU A 95 2.89 1.30 -18.23
N PRO A 96 2.14 2.41 -18.35
CA PRO A 96 2.38 3.60 -17.56
C PRO A 96 2.18 3.34 -16.07
N ALA A 97 3.21 3.60 -15.26
CA ALA A 97 3.14 3.45 -13.82
C ALA A 97 2.27 4.55 -13.18
N GLN A 98 1.63 4.20 -12.06
CA GLN A 98 0.94 5.12 -11.17
C GLN A 98 1.41 4.89 -9.74
N LEU A 99 1.45 5.96 -8.95
CA LEU A 99 1.65 5.84 -7.50
C LEU A 99 0.38 5.27 -6.86
N ALA A 100 0.55 4.25 -6.01
CA ALA A 100 -0.52 3.67 -5.22
C ALA A 100 -0.52 4.16 -3.75
N GLY A 101 0.63 4.63 -3.26
CA GLY A 101 0.92 4.92 -1.86
C GLY A 101 2.27 5.58 -1.68
#